data_AF-A0A966F3D4-F1
#
_entry.id   AF-A0A966F3D4-F1
#
_cell.length_a   1.000
_cell.length_b   1.000
_cell.length_c   1.000
_cell.angle_alpha   90.00
_cell.angle_beta   90.00
_cell.angle_gamma   90.00
#
_symmetry.space_group_name_H-M   'P 1'
#
loop_
_entity.id
_entity.type
_entity.pdbx_description
1 polymer ?
#
loop_
_entity_poly.entity_id
_entity_poly.type
_entity_poly.pdbx_seq_one_letter_code
_entity_poly.pdbx_strand_id
1 'polypeptide(L)'
;MRTIPMAPVALVAVMGCCGCRFGANPAFAAAHEFVRVEQAHRRLEQAAAALARCSQETKAPNGSAEARPSSALANAQRGFEVAWIRSQRTTAAFLSRALRAAPNAPEIARALEFVASDAVEVATLVRATTKDTQAALRMLRSAERTFVSVGRPVPVELARALATTSGR
;
A
#
# COMPACT_ATOMS: atom_id res chain seq x y z
N MET A 1 11.20 23.08 14.32
CA MET A 1 10.76 22.06 13.34
C MET A 1 10.77 20.70 14.03
N ARG A 2 9.60 20.19 14.44
CA ARG A 2 9.49 18.84 15.00
C ARG A 2 9.34 17.86 13.84
N THR A 3 10.34 17.02 13.65
CA THR A 3 10.29 15.84 12.79
C THR A 3 9.11 14.98 13.24
N ILE A 4 8.04 14.96 12.45
CA ILE A 4 6.94 14.00 12.63
C ILE A 4 7.55 12.64 12.25
N PRO A 5 7.66 11.68 13.19
CA PRO A 5 8.21 10.38 12.86
C PRO A 5 7.18 9.64 12.01
N MET A 6 7.31 9.76 10.68
CA MET A 6 6.79 8.73 9.78
C MET A 6 7.61 7.48 10.08
N ALA A 7 7.13 6.69 11.03
CA ALA A 7 7.69 5.39 11.34
C ALA A 7 7.72 4.62 10.01
N PRO A 8 8.89 4.18 9.53
CA PRO A 8 8.95 3.33 8.37
C PRO A 8 8.21 2.05 8.74
N VAL A 9 7.01 1.86 8.19
CA VAL A 9 6.34 0.56 8.22
C VAL A 9 7.14 -0.30 7.27
N ALA A 10 8.23 -0.85 7.79
CA ALA A 10 8.94 -1.95 7.19
C ALA A 10 7.89 -3.03 6.94
N LEU A 11 7.73 -3.42 5.68
CA LEU A 11 7.05 -4.65 5.33
C LEU A 11 7.81 -5.75 6.09
N VAL A 12 7.26 -6.17 7.23
CA VAL A 12 7.81 -7.29 7.98
C VAL A 12 7.71 -8.47 7.03
N ALA A 13 8.86 -8.88 6.51
CA ALA A 13 9.03 -10.18 5.90
C ALA A 13 8.68 -11.19 7.00
N VAL A 14 7.44 -11.68 6.99
CA VAL A 14 7.06 -12.83 7.81
C VAL A 14 7.66 -14.05 7.12
N MET A 15 8.97 -14.20 7.30
CA MET A 15 9.72 -15.37 6.91
C MET A 15 10.11 -16.11 8.19
N GLY A 16 9.39 -17.20 8.47
CA GLY A 16 9.89 -18.31 9.27
C GLY A 16 9.49 -18.39 10.74
N CYS A 17 9.03 -19.59 11.12
CA CYS A 17 8.93 -20.16 12.47
C CYS A 17 7.68 -19.86 13.32
N CYS A 18 6.56 -20.46 12.93
CA CYS A 18 5.69 -21.13 13.89
C CYS A 18 5.33 -22.51 13.33
N GLY A 19 5.77 -23.57 14.01
CA GLY A 19 5.60 -24.97 13.64
C GLY A 19 4.16 -25.48 13.72
N CYS A 20 3.20 -24.77 13.14
CA CYS A 20 1.88 -25.32 12.90
C CYS A 20 1.97 -26.18 11.64
N ARG A 21 1.90 -27.50 11.83
CA ARG A 21 1.47 -28.45 10.79
C ARG A 21 0.14 -27.94 10.21
N PHE A 22 0.20 -27.12 9.16
CA PHE A 22 -0.95 -26.85 8.32
C PHE A 22 -1.13 -28.08 7.46
N GLY A 23 -1.91 -29.04 7.97
CA GLY A 23 -2.55 -30.02 7.11
C GLY A 23 -3.20 -29.28 5.95
N ALA A 24 -3.08 -29.83 4.74
CA ALA A 24 -3.69 -29.30 3.53
C ALA A 24 -5.13 -28.91 3.86
N ASN A 25 -5.41 -27.61 3.94
CA ASN A 25 -6.74 -27.12 4.26
C ASN A 25 -7.58 -27.35 2.99
N PRO A 26 -8.57 -28.27 2.99
CA PRO A 26 -9.13 -28.83 1.76
C PRO A 26 -10.00 -27.88 0.93
N ALA A 27 -10.08 -26.58 1.25
CA ALA A 27 -10.84 -25.62 0.46
C ALA A 27 -10.26 -24.20 0.52
N PHE A 28 -9.03 -23.99 0.04
CA PHE A 28 -8.64 -22.62 -0.33
C PHE A 28 -9.44 -22.19 -1.56
N ALA A 29 -10.55 -21.48 -1.34
CA ALA A 29 -11.34 -20.86 -2.39
C ALA A 29 -10.77 -19.47 -2.68
N ALA A 30 -9.87 -19.39 -3.68
CA ALA A 30 -9.16 -18.16 -4.04
C ALA A 30 -10.12 -16.96 -4.23
N ALA A 31 -11.23 -17.17 -4.96
CA ALA A 31 -12.25 -16.14 -5.17
C ALA A 31 -12.84 -15.59 -3.87
N HIS A 32 -13.22 -16.46 -2.92
CA HIS A 32 -13.81 -16.04 -1.64
C HIS A 32 -12.80 -15.28 -0.77
N GLU A 33 -11.55 -15.73 -0.74
CA GLU A 33 -10.47 -15.05 -0.02
C GLU A 33 -10.14 -13.69 -0.66
N PHE A 34 -10.19 -13.61 -1.99
CA PHE A 34 -9.89 -12.40 -2.75
C PHE A 34 -10.91 -11.28 -2.50
N VAL A 35 -12.17 -11.59 -2.17
CA VAL A 35 -13.16 -10.56 -1.78
C VAL A 35 -12.65 -9.69 -0.63
N ARG A 36 -11.88 -10.25 0.31
CA ARG A 36 -11.28 -9.47 1.41
C ARG A 36 -10.22 -8.50 0.91
N VAL A 37 -9.46 -8.91 -0.10
CA VAL A 37 -8.46 -8.07 -0.77
C VAL A 37 -9.15 -6.89 -1.44
N GLU A 38 -10.19 -7.16 -2.25
CA GLU A 38 -10.96 -6.10 -2.92
C GLU A 38 -11.59 -5.10 -1.93
N GLN A 39 -12.14 -5.59 -0.80
CA GLN A 39 -12.70 -4.73 0.23
C GLN A 39 -11.63 -3.86 0.91
N ALA A 40 -10.44 -4.41 1.15
CA ALA A 40 -9.34 -3.67 1.75
C ALA A 40 -8.80 -2.60 0.80
N HIS A 41 -8.66 -2.94 -0.49
CA HIS A 41 -8.29 -2.01 -1.56
C HIS A 41 -9.29 -0.86 -1.69
N ARG A 42 -10.60 -1.14 -1.79
CA ARG A 42 -11.63 -0.08 -1.85
C ARG A 42 -11.62 0.87 -0.65
N ARG A 43 -11.33 0.34 0.55
CA ARG A 43 -11.19 1.18 1.76
C ARG A 43 -9.95 2.07 1.70
N LEU A 44 -8.87 1.58 1.12
CA LEU A 44 -7.68 2.38 0.87
C LEU A 44 -7.98 3.51 -0.12
N GLU A 45 -8.60 3.22 -1.27
CA GLU A 45 -9.00 4.24 -2.25
C GLU A 45 -9.88 5.34 -1.61
N GLN A 46 -10.86 4.94 -0.80
CA GLN A 46 -11.72 5.87 -0.08
C GLN A 46 -10.94 6.76 0.90
N ALA A 47 -9.97 6.19 1.62
CA ALA A 47 -9.14 6.93 2.55
C ALA A 47 -8.15 7.86 1.83
N ALA A 48 -7.60 7.43 0.68
CA ALA A 48 -6.74 8.23 -0.18
C ALA A 48 -7.50 9.46 -0.73
N ALA A 49 -8.72 9.24 -1.24
CA ALA A 49 -9.60 10.32 -1.70
C ALA A 49 -9.98 11.29 -0.57
N ALA A 50 -10.25 10.79 0.64
CA ALA A 50 -10.50 11.65 1.80
C ALA A 50 -9.28 12.50 2.17
N LEU A 51 -8.09 11.89 2.20
CA LEU A 51 -6.84 12.61 2.47
C LEU A 51 -6.52 13.66 1.41
N ALA A 52 -6.72 13.34 0.12
CA ALA A 52 -6.51 14.28 -0.97
C ALA A 52 -7.43 15.51 -0.86
N ARG A 53 -8.73 15.30 -0.56
CA ARG A 53 -9.70 16.39 -0.35
C ARG A 53 -9.31 17.29 0.82
N CYS A 54 -9.03 16.72 2.00
CA CYS A 54 -8.63 17.50 3.17
C CYS A 54 -7.31 18.27 2.94
N SER A 55 -6.39 17.71 2.14
CA SER A 55 -5.13 18.38 1.78
C SER A 55 -5.32 19.54 0.79
N GLN A 56 -6.38 19.55 -0.03
CA GLN A 56 -6.69 20.64 -0.94
C GLN A 56 -7.37 21.80 -0.21
N GLU A 57 -8.33 21.50 0.67
CA GLU A 57 -9.06 22.48 1.48
C GLU A 57 -8.14 23.32 2.39
N THR A 58 -7.04 22.71 2.87
CA THR A 58 -6.03 23.39 3.70
C THR A 58 -5.04 24.27 2.93
N LYS A 59 -5.06 24.26 1.58
CA LYS A 59 -4.23 25.11 0.72
C LYS A 59 -4.94 26.39 0.24
N ALA A 60 -6.14 26.69 0.74
CA ALA A 60 -6.92 27.87 0.36
C ALA A 60 -6.23 29.21 0.74
N PRO A 61 -6.47 30.31 -0.02
CA PRO A 61 -5.47 31.36 -0.30
C PRO A 61 -5.28 32.44 0.77
N ASN A 62 -5.95 32.35 1.92
CA ASN A 62 -5.89 33.43 2.90
C ASN A 62 -4.67 33.20 3.79
N GLY A 63 -3.57 33.88 3.43
CA GLY A 63 -2.22 33.78 3.99
C GLY A 63 -2.06 34.16 5.46
N SER A 64 -2.84 33.56 6.36
CA SER A 64 -2.51 33.55 7.78
C SER A 64 -1.51 32.44 8.06
N ALA A 65 -0.33 32.87 8.55
CA ALA A 65 0.77 32.02 8.97
C ALA A 65 0.34 30.94 10.00
N GLU A 66 1.00 29.79 9.91
CA GLU A 66 0.92 28.64 10.82
C GLU A 66 -0.44 27.94 10.92
N ALA A 67 -0.92 27.42 9.78
CA ALA A 67 -1.92 26.35 9.82
C ALA A 67 -1.27 25.09 10.41
N ARG A 68 -1.42 24.87 11.73
CA ARG A 68 -1.35 23.51 12.29
C ARG A 68 -2.25 22.62 11.42
N PRO A 69 -1.85 21.38 11.07
CA PRO A 69 -2.73 20.50 10.32
C PRO A 69 -4.06 20.45 11.06
N SER A 70 -5.15 20.82 10.35
CA SER A 70 -6.48 20.80 10.94
C SER A 70 -6.72 19.40 11.52
N SER A 71 -7.48 19.31 12.60
CA SER A 71 -7.85 18.00 13.18
C SER A 71 -8.43 17.05 12.12
N ALA A 72 -9.13 17.61 11.12
CA ALA A 72 -9.61 16.89 9.94
C ALA A 72 -8.47 16.29 9.09
N LEU A 73 -7.44 17.07 8.74
CA LEU A 73 -6.29 16.56 7.98
C LEU A 73 -5.53 15.46 8.74
N ALA A 74 -5.29 15.66 10.04
CA ALA A 74 -4.64 14.65 10.89
C ALA A 74 -5.47 13.36 11.04
N ASN A 75 -6.80 13.47 11.07
CA ASN A 75 -7.70 12.32 11.07
C ASN A 75 -7.69 11.59 9.73
N ALA A 76 -7.70 12.33 8.61
CA ALA A 76 -7.63 11.74 7.27
C ALA A 76 -6.30 11.01 7.04
N GLN A 77 -5.17 11.57 7.50
CA GLN A 77 -3.86 10.91 7.46
C GLN A 77 -3.86 9.59 8.23
N ARG A 78 -4.36 9.60 9.48
CA ARG A 78 -4.46 8.37 10.28
C ARG A 78 -5.39 7.33 9.64
N GLY A 79 -6.54 7.76 9.12
CA GLY A 79 -7.48 6.87 8.42
C GLY A 79 -6.83 6.22 7.20
N PHE A 80 -6.08 6.99 6.43
CA PHE A 80 -5.29 6.51 5.30
C PHE A 80 -4.21 5.52 5.71
N GLU A 81 -3.40 5.82 6.72
CA GLU A 81 -2.36 4.91 7.22
C GLU A 81 -2.94 3.56 7.68
N VAL A 82 -4.07 3.59 8.40
CA VAL A 82 -4.76 2.37 8.84
C VAL A 82 -5.27 1.56 7.65
N ALA A 83 -5.88 2.22 6.66
CA ALA A 83 -6.39 1.55 5.46
C ALA A 83 -5.24 0.95 4.63
N TRP A 84 -4.12 1.67 4.50
CA TRP A 84 -2.91 1.21 3.83
C TRP A 84 -2.33 -0.05 4.48
N ILE A 85 -2.09 -0.01 5.80
CA ILE A 85 -1.56 -1.16 6.54
C ILE A 85 -2.49 -2.36 6.41
N ARG A 86 -3.81 -2.14 6.46
CA ARG A 86 -4.79 -3.20 6.30
C ARG A 86 -4.77 -3.81 4.90
N SER A 87 -4.75 -2.98 3.85
CA SER A 87 -4.64 -3.46 2.46
C SER A 87 -3.40 -4.33 2.29
N GLN A 88 -2.22 -3.82 2.68
CA GLN A 88 -0.96 -4.54 2.58
C GLN A 88 -0.98 -5.89 3.31
N ARG A 89 -1.47 -5.92 4.56
CA ARG A 89 -1.57 -7.17 5.34
C ARG A 89 -2.53 -8.16 4.71
N THR A 90 -3.70 -7.71 4.28
CA THR A 90 -4.72 -8.59 3.67
C THR A 90 -4.21 -9.16 2.34
N THR A 91 -3.62 -8.33 1.48
CA THR A 91 -3.06 -8.75 0.19
C THR A 91 -1.87 -9.69 0.37
N ALA A 92 -0.94 -9.39 1.29
CA ALA A 92 0.19 -10.26 1.56
C ALA A 92 -0.23 -11.64 2.12
N ALA A 93 -1.22 -11.67 3.02
CA ALA A 93 -1.76 -12.92 3.55
C ALA A 93 -2.44 -13.75 2.45
N PHE A 94 -3.21 -13.09 1.58
CA PHE A 94 -3.83 -13.73 0.41
C PHE A 94 -2.76 -14.32 -0.51
N LEU A 95 -1.81 -13.51 -0.99
CA LEU A 95 -0.76 -13.95 -1.92
C LEU A 95 0.07 -15.10 -1.35
N SER A 96 0.47 -15.01 -0.08
CA SER A 96 1.25 -16.07 0.60
C SER A 96 0.53 -17.41 0.62
N ARG A 97 -0.80 -17.40 0.78
CA ARG A 97 -1.61 -18.62 0.78
C ARG A 97 -1.95 -19.08 -0.63
N ALA A 98 -2.34 -18.16 -1.50
CA ALA A 98 -2.74 -18.42 -2.88
C ALA A 98 -1.60 -19.03 -3.70
N LEU A 99 -0.40 -18.48 -3.60
CA LEU A 99 0.77 -18.98 -4.33
C LEU A 99 1.15 -20.42 -3.92
N ARG A 100 0.83 -20.84 -2.70
CA ARG A 100 1.07 -22.22 -2.24
C ARG A 100 -0.07 -23.18 -2.61
N ALA A 101 -1.31 -22.72 -2.45
CA ALA A 101 -2.49 -23.59 -2.55
C ALA A 101 -3.12 -23.63 -3.95
N ALA A 102 -3.02 -22.54 -4.72
CA ALA A 102 -3.60 -22.40 -6.05
C ALA A 102 -2.76 -21.41 -6.89
N PRO A 103 -1.51 -21.75 -7.27
CA PRO A 103 -0.56 -20.83 -7.91
C PRO A 103 -1.02 -20.25 -9.25
N ASN A 104 -2.00 -20.89 -9.90
CA ASN A 104 -2.57 -20.48 -11.18
C ASN A 104 -3.92 -19.76 -11.03
N ALA A 105 -4.35 -19.44 -9.81
CA ALA A 105 -5.60 -18.72 -9.57
C ALA A 105 -5.53 -17.31 -10.19
N PRO A 106 -6.50 -16.90 -11.03
CA PRO A 106 -6.49 -15.58 -11.67
C PRO A 106 -6.52 -14.43 -10.66
N GLU A 107 -7.05 -14.65 -9.46
CA GLU A 107 -7.06 -13.69 -8.37
C GLU A 107 -5.65 -13.30 -7.89
N ILE A 108 -4.63 -14.12 -8.12
CA ILE A 108 -3.23 -13.77 -7.82
C ILE A 108 -2.79 -12.60 -8.70
N ALA A 109 -3.09 -12.65 -10.00
CA ALA A 109 -2.75 -11.58 -10.93
C ALA A 109 -3.46 -10.27 -10.53
N ARG A 110 -4.76 -10.34 -10.23
CA ARG A 110 -5.54 -9.18 -9.77
C ARG A 110 -5.05 -8.61 -8.44
N ALA A 111 -4.64 -9.48 -7.50
CA ALA A 111 -4.04 -9.02 -6.24
C ALA A 111 -2.70 -8.32 -6.46
N LEU A 112 -1.88 -8.80 -7.40
CA LEU A 112 -0.61 -8.14 -7.77
C LEU A 112 -0.86 -6.80 -8.48
N GLU A 113 -1.89 -6.69 -9.32
CA GLU A 113 -2.31 -5.41 -9.91
C GLU A 113 -2.64 -4.38 -8.82
N PHE A 114 -3.38 -4.78 -7.77
CA PHE A 114 -3.62 -3.90 -6.63
C PHE A 114 -2.31 -3.50 -5.94
N VAL A 115 -1.37 -4.42 -5.71
CA VAL A 115 -0.05 -4.08 -5.12
C VAL A 115 0.67 -2.98 -5.91
N ALA A 116 0.67 -3.07 -7.24
CA ALA A 116 1.30 -2.06 -8.09
C ALA A 116 0.55 -0.73 -8.05
N SER A 117 -0.77 -0.74 -8.24
CA SER A 117 -1.61 0.46 -8.23
C SER A 117 -1.52 1.19 -6.90
N ASP A 118 -1.74 0.46 -5.80
CA ASP A 118 -1.65 0.93 -4.42
C ASP A 118 -0.30 1.60 -4.17
N ALA A 119 0.81 0.97 -4.58
CA ALA A 119 2.13 1.54 -4.37
C ALA A 119 2.38 2.83 -5.15
N VAL A 120 1.93 2.91 -6.40
CA VAL A 120 2.08 4.11 -7.23
C VAL A 120 1.25 5.27 -6.68
N GLU A 121 -0.02 5.01 -6.36
CA GLU A 121 -0.92 6.03 -5.82
C GLU A 121 -0.42 6.55 -4.47
N VAL A 122 -0.10 5.65 -3.55
CA VAL A 122 0.35 6.03 -2.20
C VAL A 122 1.70 6.72 -2.23
N ALA A 123 2.65 6.28 -3.05
CA ALA A 123 3.92 6.98 -3.22
C ALA A 123 3.72 8.41 -3.77
N THR A 124 2.80 8.57 -4.72
CA THR A 124 2.45 9.88 -5.27
C THR A 124 1.84 10.78 -4.21
N LEU A 125 0.89 10.26 -3.41
CA LEU A 125 0.24 11.00 -2.34
C LEU A 125 1.21 11.40 -1.23
N VAL A 126 2.09 10.49 -0.80
CA VAL A 126 3.14 10.79 0.20
C VAL A 126 4.07 11.88 -0.31
N ARG A 127 4.57 11.76 -1.55
CA ARG A 127 5.44 12.79 -2.14
C ARG A 127 4.72 14.14 -2.25
N ALA A 128 3.43 14.14 -2.60
CA ALA A 128 2.64 15.37 -2.72
C ALA A 128 2.40 16.06 -1.37
N THR A 129 2.19 15.29 -0.30
CA THR A 129 1.79 15.77 1.03
C THR A 129 2.97 16.06 1.95
N THR A 130 3.98 15.19 1.99
CA THR A 130 5.13 15.33 2.91
C THR A 130 6.42 15.79 2.26
N LYS A 131 6.48 15.78 0.92
CA LYS A 131 7.72 15.98 0.15
C LYS A 131 8.81 14.92 0.44
N ASP A 132 8.49 13.86 1.17
CA ASP A 132 9.43 12.77 1.48
C ASP A 132 9.53 11.81 0.29
N THR A 133 10.46 12.12 -0.62
CA THR A 133 10.76 11.31 -1.80
C THR A 133 11.34 9.94 -1.41
N GLN A 134 12.07 9.85 -0.28
CA GLN A 134 12.63 8.57 0.18
C GLN A 134 11.54 7.64 0.70
N ALA A 135 10.53 8.16 1.40
CA ALA A 135 9.36 7.37 1.79
C ALA A 135 8.60 6.83 0.57
N ALA A 136 8.34 7.68 -0.42
CA ALA A 136 7.73 7.28 -1.68
C ALA A 136 8.54 6.17 -2.39
N LEU A 137 9.87 6.30 -2.47
CA LEU A 137 10.75 5.27 -3.03
C LEU A 137 10.71 3.95 -2.26
N ARG A 138 10.67 3.98 -0.92
CA ARG A 138 10.57 2.76 -0.10
C ARG A 138 9.29 1.98 -0.41
N MET A 139 8.18 2.69 -0.61
CA MET A 139 6.89 2.09 -0.95
C MET A 139 6.93 1.42 -2.33
N LEU A 140 7.41 2.14 -3.35
CA LEU A 140 7.55 1.61 -4.70
C LEU A 140 8.49 0.40 -4.76
N ARG A 141 9.65 0.47 -4.11
CA ARG A 141 10.59 -0.67 -4.03
C ARG A 141 10.02 -1.85 -3.26
N SER A 142 9.12 -1.62 -2.31
CA SER A 142 8.44 -2.70 -1.60
C SER A 142 7.53 -3.48 -2.55
N ALA A 143 6.78 -2.78 -3.41
CA ALA A 143 5.97 -3.43 -4.43
C ALA A 143 6.84 -4.17 -5.45
N GLU A 144 7.92 -3.55 -5.94
CA GLU A 144 8.87 -4.19 -6.86
C GLU A 144 9.40 -5.51 -6.29
N ARG A 145 9.83 -5.52 -5.02
CA ARG A 145 10.29 -6.75 -4.35
C ARG A 145 9.21 -7.82 -4.28
N THR A 146 7.95 -7.45 -4.07
CA THR A 146 6.83 -8.41 -4.14
C THR A 146 6.80 -9.11 -5.49
N PHE A 147 6.80 -8.36 -6.60
CA PHE A 147 6.82 -8.94 -7.96
C PHE A 147 8.03 -9.85 -8.22
N VAL A 148 9.23 -9.38 -7.85
CA VAL A 148 10.46 -10.18 -7.98
C VAL A 148 10.37 -11.47 -7.15
N SER A 149 9.90 -11.40 -5.91
CA SER A 149 9.80 -12.57 -5.01
C SER A 149 8.85 -13.65 -5.52
N VAL A 150 7.84 -13.27 -6.29
CA VAL A 150 6.85 -14.21 -6.85
C VAL A 150 7.16 -14.59 -8.31
N GLY A 151 8.33 -14.17 -8.82
CA GLY A 151 8.79 -14.49 -10.18
C GLY A 151 7.92 -13.85 -11.28
N ARG A 152 7.31 -12.70 -11.00
CA ARG A 152 6.45 -11.99 -11.96
C ARG A 152 7.14 -10.71 -12.46
N PRO A 153 6.91 -10.32 -13.72
CA PRO A 153 7.47 -9.08 -14.24
C PRO A 153 6.90 -7.88 -13.48
N VAL A 154 7.74 -6.87 -13.25
CA VAL A 154 7.33 -5.60 -12.67
C VAL A 154 6.47 -4.83 -13.69
N PRO A 155 5.26 -4.39 -13.33
CA PRO A 155 4.41 -3.62 -14.24
C PRO A 155 5.07 -2.31 -14.69
N VAL A 156 4.77 -1.89 -15.93
CA VAL A 156 5.39 -0.71 -16.56
C VAL A 156 5.10 0.56 -15.77
N GLU A 157 3.89 0.74 -15.23
CA GLU A 157 3.59 1.93 -14.42
C GLU A 157 4.44 1.99 -13.13
N LEU A 158 4.63 0.84 -12.47
CA LEU A 158 5.46 0.76 -11.26
C LEU A 158 6.93 1.03 -11.58
N ALA A 159 7.45 0.45 -12.65
CA ALA A 159 8.82 0.71 -13.12
C ALA A 159 9.03 2.18 -13.49
N ARG A 160 8.06 2.80 -14.18
CA ARG A 160 8.09 4.23 -14.50
C ARG A 160 8.08 5.09 -13.23
N ALA A 161 7.18 4.79 -12.28
CA ALA A 161 7.10 5.52 -11.02
C ALA A 161 8.42 5.43 -10.23
N LEU A 162 9.09 4.26 -10.24
CA LEU A 162 10.43 4.10 -9.65
C LEU A 162 11.47 4.99 -10.32
N ALA A 163 11.55 4.97 -11.66
CA ALA A 163 12.50 5.80 -12.41
C ALA A 163 12.31 7.29 -12.09
N THR A 164 11.08 7.80 -12.28
CA THR A 164 10.73 9.21 -12.04
C THR A 164 11.00 9.64 -10.60
N THR A 165 10.71 8.78 -9.61
CA THR A 165 10.91 9.12 -8.20
C THR A 165 12.39 9.02 -7.79
N SER A 166 13.19 8.23 -8.50
CA SER A 166 14.62 8.05 -8.21
C SER A 166 15.52 9.11 -8.84
N GLY A 167 14.97 9.99 -9.68
CA GLY A 167 15.76 10.98 -10.44
C GLY A 167 16.61 10.36 -11.53
N ARG A 168 16.20 9.19 -12.04
CA ARG A 168 16.83 8.49 -13.17
C ARG A 168 15.98 8.60 -14.42
#